data_AF-A0A7Z0LJA8-F1
#
_entry.id   AF-A0A7Z0LJA8-F1
#
_cell.length_a   1.000
_cell.length_b   1.000
_cell.length_c   1.000
_cell.angle_alpha   90.00
_cell.angle_beta   90.00
_cell.angle_gamma   90.00
#
_symmetry.space_group_name_H-M   'P 1'
#
loop_
_entity.id
_entity.type
_entity.pdbx_description
1 polymer ?
#
loop_
_entity_poly.entity_id
_entity_poly.type
_entity_poly.pdbx_seq_one_letter_code
_entity_poly.pdbx_strand_id
1 'polypeptide(L)'
;MLALGGEAVKQVFEQTQALWHEQTPHPHWCGLTLLGVDGVVWRTPDSPDNQAAFARTRNAHREASYPQVCQMELTNHLITGAALDSVSTGEVALTTDLIASTPVHSLTLFDRGFYSLGLLHAWQQAGEQRHWLIPLRKGTQYEEIDSLGRQDRLVRLTTSPQARAKWPGLPAYCPGTTTKICG
;
A
#
# COMPACT_ATOMS: atom_id res chain seq x y z
N MET A 1 7.57 5.55 -35.40
CA MET A 1 7.62 6.32 -34.14
C MET A 1 8.14 5.36 -33.06
N LEU A 2 9.38 5.54 -32.60
CA LEU A 2 9.94 4.72 -31.51
C LEU A 2 9.29 5.17 -30.20
N ALA A 3 8.20 4.52 -29.82
CA ALA A 3 7.64 4.72 -28.48
C ALA A 3 8.63 4.07 -27.49
N LEU A 4 9.19 4.87 -26.58
CA LEU A 4 9.86 4.34 -25.40
C LEU A 4 8.82 3.49 -24.64
N GLY A 5 9.08 2.18 -24.51
CA GLY A 5 8.15 1.26 -23.85
C GLY A 5 7.95 1.59 -22.37
N GLY A 6 6.99 0.94 -21.72
CA GLY A 6 6.63 1.21 -20.31
C GLY A 6 7.81 1.13 -19.33
N GLU A 7 8.78 0.27 -19.60
CA GLU A 7 9.99 0.15 -18.77
C GLU A 7 10.85 1.41 -18.77
N ALA A 8 10.96 2.12 -19.89
CA ALA A 8 11.71 3.37 -19.93
C ALA A 8 11.05 4.45 -19.07
N VAL A 9 9.70 4.51 -19.09
CA VAL A 9 8.93 5.43 -18.25
C VAL A 9 9.08 5.07 -16.77
N LYS A 10 9.03 3.77 -16.43
CA LYS A 10 9.27 3.27 -15.08
C LYS A 10 10.67 3.67 -14.57
N GLN A 11 11.71 3.45 -15.38
CA GLN A 11 13.08 3.83 -15.01
C GLN A 11 13.23 5.35 -14.79
N VAL A 12 12.64 6.18 -15.64
CA VAL A 12 12.65 7.64 -15.45
C VAL A 12 11.94 8.02 -14.16
N PHE A 13 10.78 7.41 -13.86
CA PHE A 13 10.08 7.63 -12.61
C PHE A 13 10.93 7.24 -11.40
N GLU A 14 11.47 6.02 -11.39
CA GLU A 14 12.30 5.48 -10.29
C GLU A 14 13.53 6.33 -10.00
N GLN A 15 14.21 6.82 -11.04
CA GLN A 15 15.38 7.69 -10.90
C GLN A 15 15.00 9.10 -10.41
N THR A 16 13.94 9.67 -10.99
CA THR A 16 13.52 11.04 -10.65
C THR A 16 13.00 11.11 -9.21
N GLN A 17 12.19 10.14 -8.80
CA GLN A 17 11.69 10.09 -7.42
C GLN A 17 12.83 9.90 -6.41
N ALA A 18 13.85 9.07 -6.73
CA ALA A 18 14.98 8.85 -5.84
C ALA A 18 15.79 10.15 -5.66
N LEU A 19 16.10 10.84 -6.75
CA LEU A 19 16.84 12.11 -6.71
C LEU A 19 16.09 13.18 -5.92
N TRP A 20 14.78 13.31 -6.12
CA TRP A 20 13.97 14.28 -5.37
C TRP A 20 13.84 13.89 -3.90
N HIS A 21 13.70 12.61 -3.61
CA HIS A 21 13.63 12.12 -2.24
C HIS A 21 14.95 12.37 -1.49
N GLU A 22 16.11 12.24 -2.13
CA GLU A 22 17.42 12.56 -1.52
C GLU A 22 17.62 14.06 -1.29
N GLN A 23 17.14 14.90 -2.21
CA GLN A 23 17.36 16.35 -2.17
C GLN A 23 16.37 17.08 -1.25
N THR A 24 15.29 16.42 -0.84
CA THR A 24 14.24 17.04 -0.03
C THR A 24 14.46 16.70 1.44
N PRO A 25 14.63 17.69 2.34
CA PRO A 25 14.66 17.42 3.77
C PRO A 25 13.28 16.91 4.21
N HIS A 26 13.20 15.65 4.63
CA HIS A 26 11.97 15.09 5.18
C HIS A 26 11.87 15.43 6.66
N PRO A 27 10.81 16.12 7.11
CA PRO A 27 10.52 16.22 8.53
C PRO A 27 10.22 14.82 9.05
N HIS A 28 11.14 14.26 9.82
CA HIS A 28 10.90 12.96 10.43
C HIS A 28 9.90 13.10 11.57
N TRP A 29 8.86 12.29 11.56
CA TRP A 29 7.97 12.15 12.70
C TRP A 29 8.54 11.08 13.63
N CYS A 30 9.05 11.48 14.80
CA CYS A 30 9.70 10.58 15.75
C CYS A 30 10.86 9.76 15.14
N GLY A 31 11.59 10.32 14.17
CA GLY A 31 12.66 9.60 13.45
C GLY A 31 12.17 8.69 12.31
N LEU A 32 10.86 8.67 12.03
CA LEU A 32 10.26 7.86 10.96
C LEU A 32 9.86 8.72 9.75
N THR A 33 9.99 8.16 8.56
CA THR A 33 9.42 8.70 7.32
C THR A 33 7.94 8.37 7.25
N LEU A 34 7.10 9.38 7.03
CA LEU A 34 5.64 9.21 6.99
C LEU A 34 5.19 8.92 5.55
N LEU A 35 4.56 7.77 5.35
CA LEU A 35 4.11 7.30 4.05
C LEU A 35 2.60 7.09 4.04
N GLY A 36 1.97 7.25 2.89
CA GLY A 36 0.60 6.82 2.62
C GLY A 36 0.58 5.90 1.42
N VAL A 37 -0.24 4.84 1.50
CA VAL A 37 -0.53 3.98 0.35
C VAL A 37 -2.04 3.99 0.12
N ASP A 38 -2.43 4.32 -1.11
CA ASP A 38 -3.82 4.31 -1.52
C ASP A 38 -4.00 3.88 -2.97
N GLY A 39 -5.22 3.43 -3.28
CA GLY A 39 -5.67 3.18 -4.64
C GLY A 39 -5.83 4.50 -5.39
N VAL A 40 -5.31 4.56 -6.61
CA VAL A 40 -5.44 5.72 -7.50
C VAL A 40 -6.14 5.32 -8.78
N VAL A 41 -6.79 6.28 -9.43
CA VAL A 41 -7.43 6.06 -10.74
C VAL A 41 -6.74 6.94 -11.77
N TRP A 42 -5.85 6.36 -12.55
CA TRP A 42 -5.30 6.99 -13.75
C TRP A 42 -6.07 6.50 -14.96
N ARG A 43 -6.55 7.46 -15.76
CA ARG A 43 -7.23 7.16 -17.02
C ARG A 43 -6.21 7.03 -18.13
N THR A 44 -6.18 5.87 -18.77
CA THR A 44 -5.45 5.66 -20.01
C THR A 44 -6.36 5.97 -21.21
N PRO A 45 -5.81 6.42 -22.35
CA PRO A 45 -6.59 6.54 -23.58
C PRO A 45 -7.21 5.19 -23.98
N ASP A 46 -8.43 5.22 -24.52
CA ASP A 46 -9.10 4.02 -24.98
C ASP A 46 -8.44 3.52 -26.28
N SER A 47 -7.61 2.48 -26.18
CA SER A 47 -6.93 1.83 -27.30
C SER A 47 -7.03 0.30 -27.18
N PRO A 48 -7.03 -0.44 -28.31
CA PRO A 48 -7.05 -1.90 -28.28
C PRO A 48 -5.92 -2.50 -27.45
N ASP A 49 -4.73 -1.92 -27.51
CA ASP A 49 -3.55 -2.39 -26.77
C ASP A 49 -3.71 -2.21 -25.26
N ASN A 50 -4.22 -1.05 -24.80
CA ASN A 50 -4.51 -0.82 -23.39
C ASN A 50 -5.63 -1.75 -22.88
N GLN A 51 -6.65 -1.99 -23.71
CA GLN A 51 -7.71 -2.92 -23.36
C GLN A 51 -7.19 -4.36 -23.18
N ALA A 52 -6.29 -4.80 -24.05
CA ALA A 52 -5.69 -6.13 -24.00
C ALA A 52 -4.75 -6.28 -22.77
N ALA A 53 -3.93 -5.27 -22.49
CA ALA A 53 -2.96 -5.33 -21.39
C ALA A 53 -3.61 -5.27 -20.01
N PHE A 54 -4.65 -4.45 -19.84
CA PHE A 54 -5.20 -4.18 -18.52
C PHE A 54 -6.58 -4.82 -18.25
N ALA A 55 -7.24 -5.38 -19.28
CA ALA A 55 -8.52 -6.10 -19.22
C ALA A 55 -9.71 -5.33 -18.60
N ARG A 56 -10.80 -5.07 -19.35
CA ARG A 56 -12.00 -4.42 -18.81
C ARG A 56 -12.94 -5.45 -18.17
N THR A 57 -13.32 -5.30 -16.91
CA THR A 57 -14.55 -5.94 -16.41
C THR A 57 -15.75 -5.11 -16.87
N ARG A 58 -16.56 -5.69 -17.75
CA ARG A 58 -17.76 -5.06 -18.32
C ARG A 58 -18.97 -5.49 -17.51
N ASN A 59 -19.40 -4.66 -16.56
CA ASN A 59 -20.75 -4.78 -16.01
C ASN A 59 -21.69 -3.90 -16.84
N ALA A 60 -22.97 -4.30 -16.98
CA ALA A 60 -23.96 -3.70 -17.88
C ALA A 60 -24.13 -2.16 -17.80
N HIS A 61 -23.58 -1.52 -16.75
CA HIS A 61 -23.71 -0.08 -16.51
C HIS A 61 -22.40 0.65 -16.12
N ARG A 62 -21.23 -0.03 -16.03
CA ARG A 62 -19.96 0.62 -15.66
C ARG A 62 -18.75 -0.02 -16.33
N GLU A 63 -17.85 0.83 -16.80
CA GLU A 63 -16.49 0.47 -17.18
C GLU A 63 -15.64 0.36 -15.90
N ALA A 64 -15.10 -0.83 -15.62
CA ALA A 64 -14.19 -0.98 -14.49
C ALA A 64 -12.83 -0.34 -14.80
N SER A 65 -12.29 0.40 -13.83
CA SER A 65 -10.93 0.94 -13.88
C SER A 65 -9.93 -0.13 -13.45
N TYR A 66 -8.72 -0.03 -13.99
CA TYR A 66 -7.60 -0.91 -13.65
C TYR A 66 -7.08 -0.58 -12.26
N PRO A 67 -6.70 -1.58 -11.45
CA PRO A 67 -6.19 -1.41 -10.10
C PRO A 67 -4.80 -0.80 -10.17
N GLN A 68 -4.61 0.27 -9.42
CA GLN A 68 -3.38 1.05 -9.39
C GLN A 68 -3.21 1.56 -7.98
N VAL A 69 -2.00 1.45 -7.44
CA VAL A 69 -1.67 1.91 -6.09
C VAL A 69 -0.48 2.84 -6.14
N CYS A 70 -0.51 3.87 -5.32
CA CYS A 70 0.62 4.79 -5.15
C CYS A 70 1.07 4.84 -3.69
N GLN A 71 2.38 4.84 -3.49
CA GLN A 71 3.02 5.21 -2.24
C GLN A 71 3.46 6.67 -2.33
N MET A 72 3.10 7.46 -1.34
CA MET A 72 3.43 8.88 -1.25
C MET A 72 4.08 9.18 0.10
N GLU A 73 5.13 9.98 0.11
CA GLU A 73 5.63 10.62 1.33
C GLU A 73 4.70 11.79 1.69
N LEU A 74 4.18 11.79 2.91
CA LEU A 74 3.03 12.63 3.27
C LEU A 74 3.40 14.07 3.62
N THR A 75 4.65 14.36 3.90
CA THR A 75 5.08 15.70 4.32
C THR A 75 5.34 16.63 3.13
N ASN A 76 5.92 16.06 2.07
CA ASN A 76 6.28 16.76 0.84
C ASN A 76 5.38 16.34 -0.35
N HIS A 77 4.44 15.41 -0.11
CA HIS A 77 3.49 14.90 -1.11
C HIS A 77 4.17 14.29 -2.35
N LEU A 78 5.36 13.73 -2.16
CA LEU A 78 6.13 13.12 -3.24
C LEU A 78 5.71 11.66 -3.44
N ILE A 79 5.36 11.28 -4.67
CA ILE A 79 5.11 9.88 -5.01
C ILE A 79 6.45 9.15 -5.07
N THR A 80 6.62 8.16 -4.19
CA THR A 80 7.87 7.38 -4.03
C THR A 80 7.74 5.96 -4.60
N GLY A 81 6.53 5.53 -4.92
CA GLY A 81 6.29 4.24 -5.56
C GLY A 81 4.92 4.18 -6.22
N ALA A 82 4.81 3.37 -7.27
CA ALA A 82 3.53 3.08 -7.92
C ALA A 82 3.56 1.66 -8.49
N ALA A 83 2.43 0.97 -8.40
CA ALA A 83 2.22 -0.34 -9.02
C ALA A 83 0.89 -0.34 -9.77
N LEU A 84 0.90 -0.88 -10.98
CA LEU A 84 -0.24 -0.88 -11.90
C LEU A 84 -0.34 -2.26 -12.54
N ASP A 85 -1.55 -2.82 -12.57
CA ASP A 85 -1.82 -4.12 -13.20
C ASP A 85 -3.27 -4.17 -13.70
N SER A 86 -3.64 -5.28 -14.32
CA SER A 86 -4.98 -5.57 -14.81
C SER A 86 -6.02 -5.70 -13.69
N VAL A 87 -7.31 -5.56 -14.02
CA VAL A 87 -8.43 -5.73 -13.07
C VAL A 87 -8.51 -7.08 -12.36
N SER A 88 -7.75 -8.07 -12.81
CA SER A 88 -7.69 -9.37 -12.15
C SER A 88 -6.88 -9.34 -10.85
N THR A 89 -6.02 -8.33 -10.67
CA THR A 89 -5.14 -8.17 -9.51
C THR A 89 -5.73 -7.17 -8.52
N GLY A 90 -6.05 -7.59 -7.29
CA GLY A 90 -6.55 -6.64 -6.27
C GLY A 90 -5.48 -5.66 -5.78
N GLU A 91 -5.90 -4.48 -5.27
CA GLU A 91 -5.00 -3.44 -4.73
C GLU A 91 -4.05 -3.96 -3.64
N VAL A 92 -4.54 -4.87 -2.78
CA VAL A 92 -3.73 -5.55 -1.75
C VAL A 92 -2.59 -6.36 -2.37
N ALA A 93 -2.84 -7.01 -3.51
CA ALA A 93 -1.81 -7.76 -4.22
C ALA A 93 -0.81 -6.81 -4.89
N LEU A 94 -1.27 -5.77 -5.57
CA LEU A 94 -0.37 -4.76 -6.14
C LEU A 94 0.52 -4.08 -5.11
N THR A 95 -0.02 -3.85 -3.90
CA THR A 95 0.75 -3.23 -2.82
C THR A 95 1.95 -4.06 -2.40
N THR A 96 1.95 -5.39 -2.64
CA THR A 96 3.11 -6.21 -2.32
C THR A 96 4.34 -5.85 -3.14
N ASP A 97 4.13 -5.31 -4.34
CA ASP A 97 5.21 -4.91 -5.25
C ASP A 97 5.94 -3.65 -4.76
N LEU A 98 5.31 -2.89 -3.87
CA LEU A 98 5.89 -1.69 -3.26
C LEU A 98 6.78 -2.00 -2.05
N ILE A 99 6.63 -3.19 -1.43
CA ILE A 99 7.32 -3.55 -0.18
C ILE A 99 8.84 -3.42 -0.30
N ALA A 100 9.40 -3.83 -1.44
CA ALA A 100 10.85 -3.84 -1.65
C ALA A 100 11.43 -2.41 -1.71
N SER A 101 10.67 -1.45 -2.27
CA SER A 101 11.11 -0.07 -2.45
C SER A 101 10.70 0.85 -1.30
N THR A 102 9.85 0.40 -0.37
CA THR A 102 9.49 1.17 0.83
C THR A 102 10.73 1.47 1.69
N PRO A 103 10.94 2.72 2.13
CA PRO A 103 12.02 3.05 3.06
C PRO A 103 11.99 2.24 4.37
N VAL A 104 13.17 1.94 4.92
CA VAL A 104 13.31 1.54 6.33
C VAL A 104 13.00 2.72 7.25
N HIS A 105 12.73 2.46 8.54
CA HIS A 105 12.32 3.48 9.52
C HIS A 105 11.14 4.32 9.02
N SER A 106 10.03 3.65 8.70
CA SER A 106 8.86 4.29 8.11
C SER A 106 7.57 3.96 8.86
N LEU A 107 6.61 4.88 8.80
CA LEU A 107 5.23 4.66 9.23
C LEU A 107 4.32 4.81 8.01
N THR A 108 3.68 3.73 7.59
CA THR A 108 2.76 3.74 6.45
C THR A 108 1.30 3.80 6.88
N LEU A 109 0.57 4.82 6.44
CA LEU A 109 -0.87 4.94 6.61
C LEU A 109 -1.56 4.20 5.46
N PHE A 110 -2.39 3.22 5.81
CA PHE A 110 -3.21 2.47 4.87
C PHE A 110 -4.67 2.83 5.04
N ASP A 111 -5.44 2.86 3.94
CA ASP A 111 -6.90 2.83 4.04
C ASP A 111 -7.41 1.44 4.50
N ARG A 112 -8.64 1.41 5.02
CA ARG A 112 -9.37 0.20 5.42
C ARG A 112 -9.50 -0.85 4.31
N GLY A 113 -9.42 -0.44 3.03
CA GLY A 113 -9.37 -1.33 1.87
C GLY A 113 -8.19 -2.32 1.91
N PHE A 114 -7.07 -1.92 2.51
CA PHE A 114 -5.82 -2.69 2.55
C PHE A 114 -5.71 -3.66 3.73
N TYR A 115 -6.81 -3.91 4.46
CA TYR A 115 -6.81 -4.84 5.59
C TYR A 115 -6.55 -6.29 5.15
N SER A 116 -5.27 -6.68 5.18
CA SER A 116 -4.78 -8.01 4.85
C SER A 116 -3.62 -8.34 5.79
N LEU A 117 -3.82 -9.31 6.68
CA LEU A 117 -2.82 -9.67 7.69
C LEU A 117 -1.51 -10.15 7.07
N GLY A 118 -1.58 -10.81 5.91
CA GLY A 118 -0.39 -11.20 5.14
C GLY A 118 0.39 -10.00 4.62
N LEU A 119 -0.30 -9.02 4.01
CA LEU A 119 0.32 -7.79 3.52
C LEU A 119 0.95 -7.00 4.66
N LEU A 120 0.19 -6.74 5.73
CA LEU A 120 0.65 -5.93 6.86
C LEU A 120 1.87 -6.57 7.56
N HIS A 121 1.86 -7.90 7.72
CA HIS A 121 3.00 -8.62 8.26
C HIS A 121 4.21 -8.57 7.32
N ALA A 122 4.03 -8.83 6.02
CA ALA A 122 5.11 -8.76 5.05
C ALA A 122 5.73 -7.35 4.97
N TRP A 123 4.90 -6.31 5.00
CA TRP A 123 5.31 -4.91 4.99
C TRP A 123 6.21 -4.58 6.19
N GLN A 124 5.81 -5.01 7.38
CA GLN A 124 6.54 -4.79 8.62
C GLN A 124 7.85 -5.59 8.68
N GLN A 125 7.89 -6.81 8.14
CA GLN A 125 9.07 -7.68 8.20
C GLN A 125 10.13 -7.36 7.15
N ALA A 126 9.76 -6.70 6.06
CA ALA A 126 10.66 -6.46 4.93
C ALA A 126 11.71 -5.35 5.16
N GLY A 127 11.78 -4.77 6.36
CA GLY A 127 12.79 -3.77 6.69
C GLY A 127 12.87 -3.48 8.19
N GLU A 128 13.83 -2.65 8.56
CA GLU A 128 14.03 -2.22 9.95
C GLU A 128 13.01 -1.15 10.32
N GLN A 129 12.34 -1.33 11.48
CA GLN A 129 11.37 -0.38 12.04
C GLN A 129 10.34 0.13 11.02
N ARG A 130 9.75 -0.78 10.24
CA ARG A 130 8.60 -0.48 9.39
C ARG A 130 7.32 -0.67 10.18
N HIS A 131 6.60 0.42 10.35
CA HIS A 131 5.34 0.47 11.07
C HIS A 131 4.21 0.77 10.08
N TRP A 132 3.00 0.41 10.46
CA TRP A 132 1.81 0.72 9.69
C TRP A 132 0.68 1.16 10.62
N LEU A 133 -0.24 1.93 10.07
CA LEU A 133 -1.47 2.37 10.70
C LEU A 133 -2.63 2.08 9.76
N ILE A 134 -3.67 1.42 10.25
CA ILE A 134 -4.87 1.16 9.45
C ILE A 134 -6.15 1.42 10.26
N PRO A 135 -7.20 1.99 9.63
CA PRO A 135 -8.53 2.07 10.22
C PRO A 135 -9.15 0.68 10.37
N LEU A 136 -9.50 0.28 11.59
CA LEU A 136 -10.19 -0.99 11.81
C LEU A 136 -11.65 -0.95 11.36
N ARG A 137 -12.16 -2.11 10.92
CA ARG A 137 -13.58 -2.31 10.61
C ARG A 137 -14.36 -2.50 11.92
N LYS A 138 -15.64 -2.11 11.90
CA LYS A 138 -16.54 -2.37 13.03
C LYS A 138 -16.64 -3.88 13.26
N GLY A 139 -16.42 -4.32 14.49
CA GLY A 139 -16.47 -5.74 14.86
C GLY A 139 -15.18 -6.53 14.55
N THR A 140 -14.10 -5.88 14.09
CA THR A 140 -12.79 -6.55 14.02
C THR A 140 -12.39 -7.02 15.41
N GLN A 141 -12.06 -8.30 15.54
CA GLN A 141 -11.52 -8.87 16.77
C GLN A 141 -10.02 -8.54 16.87
N TYR A 142 -9.62 -7.97 17.99
CA TYR A 142 -8.25 -7.65 18.31
C TYR A 142 -8.05 -7.73 19.83
N GLU A 143 -6.81 -7.97 20.24
CA GLU A 143 -6.37 -7.83 21.62
C GLU A 143 -5.70 -6.46 21.75
N GLU A 144 -6.17 -5.62 22.67
CA GLU A 144 -5.52 -4.33 22.94
C GLU A 144 -4.25 -4.58 23.76
N ILE A 145 -3.11 -4.13 23.23
CA ILE A 145 -1.82 -4.17 23.91
C ILE A 145 -1.63 -2.88 24.73
N ASP A 146 -1.94 -1.74 24.13
CA ASP A 146 -1.81 -0.43 24.76
C ASP A 146 -2.76 0.61 24.14
N SER A 147 -3.08 1.66 24.91
CA SER A 147 -3.88 2.79 24.46
C SER A 147 -2.99 4.02 24.22
N LEU A 148 -2.88 4.42 22.95
CA LEU A 148 -2.04 5.56 22.54
C LEU A 148 -2.78 6.90 22.53
N GLY A 149 -4.09 6.90 22.77
CA GLY A 149 -4.91 8.10 22.77
C GLY A 149 -6.39 7.79 22.97
N ARG A 150 -7.28 8.74 22.69
CA ARG A 150 -8.74 8.50 22.84
C ARG A 150 -9.25 7.45 21.85
N GLN A 151 -8.72 7.43 20.63
CA GLN A 151 -9.16 6.56 19.52
C GLN A 151 -8.05 5.66 18.95
N ASP A 152 -6.81 5.88 19.38
CA ASP A 152 -5.64 5.17 18.86
C ASP A 152 -5.25 4.04 19.81
N ARG A 153 -5.01 2.85 19.24
CA ARG A 153 -4.76 1.63 20.01
C ARG A 153 -3.64 0.83 19.39
N LEU A 154 -2.66 0.46 20.20
CA LEU A 154 -1.73 -0.59 19.84
C LEU A 154 -2.43 -1.92 20.07
N VAL A 155 -2.55 -2.74 19.03
CA VAL A 155 -3.33 -3.98 19.10
C VAL A 155 -2.54 -5.16 18.54
N ARG A 156 -2.98 -6.35 18.91
CA ARG A 156 -2.57 -7.61 18.30
C ARG A 156 -3.74 -8.15 17.49
N LEU A 157 -3.50 -8.41 16.21
CA LEU A 157 -4.49 -9.00 15.31
C LEU A 157 -4.27 -10.52 15.23
N THR A 158 -5.33 -11.28 15.50
CA THR A 158 -5.32 -12.74 15.36
C THR A 158 -5.41 -13.12 13.88
N THR A 159 -4.50 -13.98 13.41
CA THR A 159 -4.49 -14.39 12.01
C THR A 159 -5.48 -15.52 11.76
N SER A 160 -6.16 -15.48 10.62
CA SER A 160 -7.09 -16.54 10.21
C SER A 160 -6.33 -17.71 9.55
N PRO A 161 -6.84 -18.95 9.64
CA PRO A 161 -6.27 -20.09 8.92
C PRO A 161 -6.14 -19.84 7.41
N GLN A 162 -7.13 -19.16 6.81
CA GLN A 162 -7.12 -18.80 5.39
C GLN A 162 -5.97 -17.84 5.05
N ALA A 163 -5.71 -16.83 5.89
CA ALA A 163 -4.60 -15.91 5.68
C ALA A 163 -3.24 -16.63 5.75
N ARG A 164 -3.07 -17.55 6.71
CA ARG A 164 -1.85 -18.36 6.84
C ARG A 164 -1.65 -19.34 5.69
N ALA A 165 -2.73 -19.86 5.10
CA ALA A 165 -2.64 -20.69 3.90
C ALA A 165 -2.16 -19.90 2.68
N LYS A 166 -2.59 -18.63 2.56
CA LYS A 166 -2.16 -17.73 1.46
C LYS A 166 -0.75 -17.18 1.68
N TRP A 167 -0.31 -17.02 2.92
CA TRP A 167 0.98 -16.42 3.29
C TRP A 167 1.80 -17.38 4.16
N PRO A 168 2.66 -18.23 3.54
CA PRO A 168 3.58 -19.09 4.26
C PRO A 168 4.49 -18.24 5.17
N GLY A 169 4.49 -18.53 6.47
CA GLY A 169 5.28 -17.76 7.46
C GLY A 169 4.51 -16.67 8.20
N LEU A 170 3.22 -16.48 7.93
CA LEU A 170 2.37 -15.60 8.74
C LEU A 170 2.15 -16.21 10.15
N PRO A 171 2.59 -15.56 11.24
CA PRO A 171 2.40 -16.05 12.60
C PRO A 171 0.92 -16.12 13.00
N ALA A 172 0.61 -16.80 14.11
CA ALA A 172 -0.75 -16.84 14.67
C ALA A 172 -1.27 -15.45 15.08
N TYR A 173 -0.34 -14.53 15.37
CA TYR A 173 -0.63 -13.18 15.80
C TYR A 173 0.29 -12.20 15.09
N CYS A 174 -0.28 -11.10 14.60
CA CYS A 174 0.46 -9.99 14.00
C CYS A 174 0.39 -8.78 14.94
N PRO A 175 1.53 -8.30 15.50
CA PRO A 175 1.55 -7.04 16.23
C PRO A 175 1.34 -5.88 15.26
N GLY A 176 0.53 -4.89 15.64
CA GLY A 176 0.21 -3.78 14.76
C GLY A 176 -0.30 -2.55 15.48
N THR A 177 0.09 -1.37 15.00
CA THR A 177 -0.52 -0.13 15.48
C THR A 177 -1.79 0.12 14.68
N THR A 178 -2.92 0.29 15.36
CA THR A 178 -4.20 0.54 14.67
C THR A 178 -4.84 1.81 15.18
N THR A 179 -5.54 2.51 14.30
CA THR A 179 -6.43 3.58 14.73
C THR A 179 -7.85 3.09 14.60
N LYS A 180 -8.61 3.16 15.69
CA LYS A 180 -10.05 2.99 15.60
C LYS A 180 -10.62 4.32 15.13
N ILE A 181 -10.71 4.50 13.80
CA ILE A 181 -11.53 5.59 13.25
C ILE A 181 -12.99 5.21 13.51
N CYS A 182 -13.50 5.60 14.69
CA CYS A 182 -14.92 5.69 14.95
C CYS A 182 -15.50 6.76 14.02
N GLY A 183 -16.14 6.33 12.93
CA GLY A 183 -17.22 7.09 12.33
C GLY A 183 -18.50 6.90 13.13
#